data_AF-A0A7D5SN63-F1
#
_entry.id   AF-A0A7D5SN63-F1
#
_cell.length_a   1.000
_cell.length_b   1.000
_cell.length_c   1.000
_cell.angle_alpha   90.00
_cell.angle_beta   90.00
_cell.angle_gamma   90.00
#
_symmetry.space_group_name_H-M   'P 1'
#
loop_
_entity.id
_entity.type
_entity.pdbx_description
1 polymer ?
#
loop_
_entity_poly.entity_id
_entity_poly.type
_entity_poly.pdbx_seq_one_letter_code
_entity_poly.pdbx_strand_id
1 'polypeptide(L)'
;MKTLKKGISNITDAIAALGIMIVVIGLVVAAAALAYFYVNSTSEVTLLTTVMNETRNLRSSSGYGTDDYVPALVKGGSISRSYTVSDNRIYNKSGGQITVVGNGVGFTVTDSQLQQRDCVKVAKSLGTADLLSTKINTTTFTTEVTGAGAATACIDGDNTLTFTTKS
;
A
#
# COMPACT_ATOMS: atom_id res chain seq x y z
N MET A 1 -57.51 -20.14 -39.05
CA MET A 1 -56.98 -19.81 -37.70
C MET A 1 -55.46 -19.86 -37.74
N LYS A 2 -54.77 -18.73 -37.96
CA LYS A 2 -53.29 -18.66 -37.98
C LYS A 2 -52.80 -17.29 -37.50
N THR A 3 -52.96 -16.95 -36.22
CA THR A 3 -52.41 -15.69 -35.67
C THR A 3 -52.07 -15.72 -34.16
N LEU A 4 -51.90 -16.91 -33.53
CA LEU A 4 -51.60 -16.98 -32.08
C LEU A 4 -50.16 -17.42 -31.72
N LYS A 5 -49.25 -17.53 -32.70
CA LYS A 5 -47.86 -18.01 -32.44
C LYS A 5 -46.82 -16.92 -32.18
N LYS A 6 -47.12 -15.63 -32.46
CA LYS A 6 -46.15 -14.53 -32.34
C LYS A 6 -46.11 -13.85 -30.96
N GLY A 7 -47.13 -14.00 -30.12
CA GLY A 7 -47.19 -13.33 -28.81
C GLY A 7 -46.40 -14.02 -27.71
N ILE A 8 -46.30 -15.36 -27.75
CA ILE A 8 -45.69 -16.16 -26.67
C ILE A 8 -44.16 -16.12 -26.75
N SER A 9 -43.59 -16.15 -27.97
CA SER A 9 -42.13 -16.06 -28.18
C SER A 9 -41.55 -14.76 -27.63
N ASN A 10 -42.25 -13.63 -27.78
CA ASN A 10 -41.78 -12.32 -27.33
C ASN A 10 -41.81 -12.17 -25.80
N ILE A 11 -42.75 -12.84 -25.10
CA ILE A 11 -42.82 -12.83 -23.63
C ILE A 11 -41.74 -13.75 -23.05
N THR A 12 -41.48 -14.90 -23.68
CA THR A 12 -40.40 -15.80 -23.26
C THR A 12 -39.02 -15.18 -23.51
N ASP A 13 -38.82 -14.52 -24.65
CA ASP A 13 -37.60 -13.75 -24.94
C ASP A 13 -37.42 -12.56 -23.99
N ALA A 14 -38.50 -11.87 -23.59
CA ALA A 14 -38.43 -10.78 -22.63
C ALA A 14 -38.07 -11.25 -21.21
N ILE A 15 -38.62 -12.38 -20.74
CA ILE A 15 -38.30 -12.94 -19.41
C ILE A 15 -36.87 -13.53 -19.41
N ALA A 16 -36.46 -14.19 -20.49
CA ALA A 16 -35.08 -14.68 -20.64
C ALA A 16 -34.06 -13.54 -20.70
N ALA A 17 -34.37 -12.46 -21.43
CA ALA A 17 -33.53 -11.26 -21.50
C ALA A 17 -33.39 -10.57 -20.13
N LEU A 18 -34.47 -10.48 -19.35
CA LEU A 18 -34.43 -9.94 -17.98
C LEU A 18 -33.58 -10.81 -17.05
N GLY A 19 -33.68 -12.14 -17.16
CA GLY A 19 -32.87 -13.08 -16.38
C GLY A 19 -31.36 -12.94 -16.66
N ILE A 20 -30.99 -12.84 -17.94
CA ILE A 20 -29.59 -12.64 -18.36
C ILE A 20 -29.07 -11.28 -17.86
N MET A 21 -29.86 -10.22 -17.95
CA MET A 21 -29.48 -8.89 -17.45
C MET A 21 -29.14 -8.90 -15.95
N ILE A 22 -29.93 -9.58 -15.12
CA ILE A 22 -29.67 -9.66 -13.68
C ILE A 22 -28.36 -10.38 -13.39
N VAL A 23 -28.06 -11.46 -14.12
CA VAL A 23 -26.79 -12.20 -13.97
C VAL A 23 -25.60 -11.32 -14.38
N VAL A 24 -25.71 -10.58 -15.48
CA VAL A 24 -24.64 -9.67 -15.94
C VAL A 24 -24.42 -8.55 -14.93
N ILE A 25 -25.47 -7.94 -14.40
CA ILE A 25 -25.36 -6.91 -13.35
C ILE A 25 -24.71 -7.50 -12.10
N GLY A 26 -25.10 -8.72 -11.70
CA GLY A 26 -24.49 -9.42 -10.57
C GLY A 26 -22.97 -9.64 -10.76
N LEU A 27 -22.55 -10.04 -11.96
CA LEU A 27 -21.12 -10.20 -12.29
C LEU A 27 -20.36 -8.87 -12.27
N VAL A 28 -20.96 -7.80 -12.80
CA VAL A 28 -20.34 -6.46 -12.78
C VAL A 28 -20.19 -5.94 -11.35
N VAL A 29 -21.21 -6.11 -10.50
CA VAL A 29 -21.14 -5.71 -9.09
C VAL A 29 -20.12 -6.56 -8.33
N ALA A 30 -20.06 -7.88 -8.57
CA ALA A 30 -19.06 -8.74 -7.96
C ALA A 30 -17.63 -8.37 -8.40
N ALA A 31 -17.41 -8.09 -9.68
CA ALA A 31 -16.12 -7.64 -10.19
C ALA A 31 -15.72 -6.27 -9.61
N ALA A 32 -16.67 -5.34 -9.49
CA ALA A 32 -16.44 -4.04 -8.87
C ALA A 32 -16.15 -4.16 -7.36
N ALA A 33 -16.83 -5.06 -6.65
CA ALA A 33 -16.56 -5.34 -5.25
C ALA A 33 -15.18 -5.99 -5.06
N LEU A 34 -14.84 -6.99 -5.89
CA LEU A 34 -13.52 -7.62 -5.86
C LEU A 34 -12.41 -6.62 -6.19
N ALA A 35 -12.61 -5.77 -7.21
CA ALA A 35 -11.69 -4.67 -7.50
C ALA A 35 -11.58 -3.76 -6.29
N TYR A 36 -12.69 -3.30 -5.71
CA TYR A 36 -12.74 -2.45 -4.51
C TYR A 36 -11.99 -3.07 -3.31
N PHE A 37 -12.17 -4.37 -3.04
CA PHE A 37 -11.43 -5.08 -2.00
C PHE A 37 -9.95 -5.25 -2.34
N TYR A 38 -9.60 -5.38 -3.61
CA TYR A 38 -8.21 -5.45 -4.06
C TYR A 38 -7.50 -4.10 -3.93
N VAL A 39 -8.16 -2.99 -4.27
CA VAL A 39 -7.60 -1.63 -4.04
C VAL A 39 -7.57 -1.26 -2.56
N ASN A 40 -8.54 -1.72 -1.76
CA ASN A 40 -8.58 -1.46 -0.31
C ASN A 40 -7.75 -2.43 0.53
N SER A 41 -7.24 -3.51 -0.05
CA SER A 41 -6.19 -4.32 0.55
C SER A 41 -4.86 -3.56 0.43
N THR A 42 -4.77 -2.41 1.08
CA THR A 42 -3.60 -1.53 1.02
C THR A 42 -2.35 -2.30 1.41
N SER A 43 -1.45 -2.56 0.47
CA SER A 43 -0.23 -3.29 0.80
C SER A 43 0.67 -2.41 1.68
N GLU A 44 1.49 -3.02 2.54
CA GLU A 44 2.48 -2.29 3.34
C GLU A 44 3.42 -1.47 2.44
N VAL A 45 3.72 -2.01 1.25
CA VAL A 45 4.46 -1.30 0.19
C VAL A 45 3.74 0.00 -0.19
N THR A 46 2.43 -0.02 -0.37
CA THR A 46 1.64 1.18 -0.72
C THR A 46 1.65 2.20 0.40
N LEU A 47 1.52 1.77 1.67
CA LEU A 47 1.59 2.67 2.83
C LEU A 47 2.93 3.39 2.86
N LEU A 48 4.02 2.64 2.87
CA LEU A 48 5.37 3.21 2.92
C LEU A 48 5.71 4.05 1.69
N THR A 49 5.25 3.66 0.50
CA THR A 49 5.40 4.48 -0.71
C THR A 49 4.70 5.83 -0.55
N THR A 50 3.47 5.82 -0.03
CA THR A 50 2.70 7.04 0.22
C THR A 50 3.39 7.91 1.25
N VAL A 51 3.80 7.32 2.38
CA VAL A 51 4.57 8.01 3.43
C VAL A 51 5.84 8.66 2.85
N MET A 52 6.63 7.94 2.06
CA MET A 52 7.84 8.48 1.44
C MET A 52 7.53 9.62 0.47
N ASN A 53 6.54 9.45 -0.41
CA ASN A 53 6.20 10.47 -1.41
C ASN A 53 5.63 11.74 -0.78
N GLU A 54 4.76 11.60 0.20
CA GLU A 54 4.17 12.72 0.93
C GLU A 54 5.22 13.43 1.77
N THR A 55 6.15 12.69 2.38
CA THR A 55 7.30 13.30 3.05
C THR A 55 8.14 14.10 2.07
N ARG A 56 8.36 13.63 0.83
CA ARG A 56 9.10 14.40 -0.19
C ARG A 56 8.47 15.75 -0.48
N ASN A 57 7.15 15.86 -0.42
CA ASN A 57 6.43 17.11 -0.63
C ASN A 57 6.58 18.10 0.55
N LEU A 58 7.01 17.63 1.73
CA LEU A 58 7.22 18.46 2.92
C LEU A 58 8.64 19.06 3.00
N ARG A 59 9.43 18.96 1.92
CA ARG A 59 10.79 19.48 1.87
C ARG A 59 10.80 21.01 2.03
N SER A 60 11.56 21.50 3.00
CA SER A 60 11.84 22.94 3.14
C SER A 60 13.01 23.39 2.26
N SER A 61 13.25 24.70 2.17
CA SER A 61 14.40 25.25 1.43
C SER A 61 15.76 24.73 1.95
N SER A 62 15.84 24.36 3.23
CA SER A 62 17.03 23.77 3.87
C SER A 62 17.05 22.25 3.89
N GLY A 63 16.06 21.58 3.28
CA GLY A 63 15.89 20.12 3.33
C GLY A 63 14.87 19.68 4.37
N TYR A 64 15.13 18.57 5.06
CA TYR A 64 14.23 17.99 6.07
C TYR A 64 14.71 18.18 7.52
N GLY A 65 15.93 18.68 7.75
CA GLY A 65 16.43 18.90 9.10
C GLY A 65 16.52 17.60 9.90
N THR A 66 16.11 17.62 11.17
CA THR A 66 16.04 16.44 12.06
C THR A 66 14.65 16.26 12.68
N ASP A 67 13.64 16.88 12.10
CA ASP A 67 12.28 16.90 12.63
C ASP A 67 11.54 15.58 12.39
N ASP A 68 10.53 15.31 13.21
CA ASP A 68 9.58 14.21 13.01
C ASP A 68 8.45 14.68 12.09
N TYR A 69 8.31 14.01 10.94
CA TYR A 69 7.31 14.33 9.91
C TYR A 69 6.01 13.56 10.09
N VAL A 70 5.93 12.56 10.98
CA VAL A 70 4.70 11.80 11.19
C VAL A 70 3.52 12.69 11.61
N PRO A 71 3.66 13.65 12.54
CA PRO A 71 2.58 14.57 12.87
C PRO A 71 2.12 15.42 11.67
N ALA A 72 3.05 15.82 10.80
CA ALA A 72 2.74 16.61 9.60
C ALA A 72 1.97 15.78 8.57
N LEU A 73 2.39 14.52 8.34
CA LEU A 73 1.71 13.58 7.44
C LEU A 73 0.29 13.24 7.94
N VAL A 74 0.12 13.04 9.24
CA VAL A 74 -1.18 12.74 9.85
C VAL A 74 -2.11 13.95 9.78
N LYS A 75 -1.64 15.14 10.18
CA LYS A 75 -2.46 16.36 10.16
C LYS A 75 -2.73 16.88 8.75
N GLY A 76 -1.81 16.65 7.82
CA GLY A 76 -1.96 17.02 6.41
C GLY A 76 -3.01 16.19 5.67
N GLY A 77 -3.51 15.11 6.25
CA GLY A 77 -4.49 14.22 5.62
C GLY A 77 -3.91 13.37 4.49
N SER A 78 -2.59 13.34 4.35
CA SER A 78 -1.84 12.60 3.34
C SER A 78 -1.92 11.07 3.51
N ILE A 79 -2.26 10.61 4.72
CA ILE A 79 -2.42 9.19 5.03
C ILE A 79 -3.90 8.84 5.08
N SER A 80 -4.31 7.86 4.27
CA SER A 80 -5.69 7.38 4.25
C SER A 80 -6.15 6.91 5.64
N ARG A 81 -7.40 7.24 6.00
CA ARG A 81 -8.05 6.76 7.22
C ARG A 81 -8.23 5.23 7.27
N SER A 82 -8.01 4.55 6.16
CA SER A 82 -7.99 3.08 6.10
C SER A 82 -6.79 2.47 6.84
N TYR A 83 -5.78 3.27 7.20
CA TYR A 83 -4.64 2.84 8.00
C TYR A 83 -4.83 3.17 9.48
N THR A 84 -4.17 2.40 10.34
CA THR A 84 -4.20 2.60 11.78
C THR A 84 -3.38 3.84 12.14
N VAL A 85 -4.06 4.93 12.48
CA VAL A 85 -3.45 6.17 12.96
C VAL A 85 -4.02 6.51 14.33
N SER A 86 -3.16 6.56 15.34
CA SER A 86 -3.52 6.95 16.72
C SER A 86 -2.47 7.89 17.28
N ASP A 87 -2.89 8.93 18.00
CA ASP A 87 -2.00 9.83 18.74
C ASP A 87 -0.85 10.41 17.90
N ASN A 88 -1.15 10.81 16.66
CA ASN A 88 -0.17 11.29 15.67
C ASN A 88 0.93 10.27 15.31
N ARG A 89 0.63 8.98 15.40
CA ARG A 89 1.51 7.89 14.99
C ARG A 89 0.83 7.06 13.91
N ILE A 90 1.61 6.60 12.96
CA ILE A 90 1.15 5.71 11.90
C ILE A 90 1.60 4.29 12.27
N TYR A 91 0.69 3.33 12.15
CA TYR A 91 0.96 1.93 12.42
C TYR A 91 0.76 1.09 11.16
N ASN A 92 1.64 0.12 10.99
CA ASN A 92 1.53 -0.91 9.98
C ASN A 92 0.44 -1.93 10.35
N LYS A 93 0.16 -2.87 9.44
CA LYS A 93 -0.87 -3.91 9.67
C LYS A 93 -0.56 -4.86 10.83
N SER A 94 0.70 -4.99 11.20
CA SER A 94 1.16 -5.87 12.28
C SER A 94 1.15 -5.16 13.64
N GLY A 95 0.75 -3.89 13.70
CA GLY A 95 0.75 -3.07 14.92
C GLY A 95 2.08 -2.39 15.22
N GLY A 96 3.07 -2.56 14.35
CA GLY A 96 4.35 -1.86 14.43
C GLY A 96 4.24 -0.42 13.99
N GLN A 97 5.11 0.43 14.53
CA GLN A 97 5.08 1.85 14.26
C GLN A 97 5.94 2.21 13.04
N ILE A 98 5.40 3.11 12.22
CA ILE A 98 6.12 3.79 11.15
C ILE A 98 6.56 5.17 11.65
N THR A 99 7.84 5.48 11.53
CA THR A 99 8.42 6.79 11.85
C THR A 99 9.10 7.40 10.64
N VAL A 100 9.09 8.72 10.58
CA VAL A 100 9.72 9.49 9.50
C VAL A 100 10.46 10.66 10.12
N VAL A 101 11.79 10.63 10.04
CA VAL A 101 12.63 11.65 10.65
C VAL A 101 13.53 12.27 9.60
N GLY A 102 13.66 13.60 9.62
CA GLY A 102 14.61 14.30 8.78
C GLY A 102 16.05 13.83 9.01
N ASN A 103 16.84 13.78 7.94
CA ASN A 103 18.26 13.46 7.98
C ASN A 103 19.04 14.48 7.12
N GLY A 104 18.95 15.74 7.53
CA GLY A 104 19.55 16.88 6.84
C GLY A 104 18.84 17.16 5.50
N VAL A 105 19.43 16.74 4.39
CA VAL A 105 18.89 16.93 3.04
C VAL A 105 17.98 15.79 2.59
N GLY A 106 18.05 14.62 3.23
CA GLY A 106 17.14 13.50 3.02
C GLY A 106 16.30 13.23 4.26
N PHE A 107 15.59 12.10 4.30
CA PHE A 107 14.87 11.64 5.47
C PHE A 107 15.01 10.13 5.63
N THR A 108 14.70 9.66 6.82
CA THR A 108 14.75 8.25 7.21
C THR A 108 13.36 7.78 7.58
N VAL A 109 12.87 6.76 6.89
CA VAL A 109 11.62 6.08 7.22
C VAL A 109 11.94 4.77 7.91
N THR A 110 11.41 4.56 9.11
CA THR A 110 11.54 3.29 9.84
C THR A 110 10.19 2.63 9.96
N ASP A 111 10.12 1.34 9.68
CA ASP A 111 8.96 0.49 9.90
C ASP A 111 9.38 -0.69 10.78
N SER A 112 8.62 -0.95 11.84
CA SER A 112 8.98 -1.89 12.91
C SER A 112 7.96 -3.03 13.02
N GLN A 113 8.33 -4.14 13.67
CA GLN A 113 7.44 -5.30 13.89
C GLN A 113 6.81 -5.87 12.60
N LEU A 114 7.57 -5.83 11.50
CA LEU A 114 7.14 -6.44 10.25
C LEU A 114 7.34 -7.96 10.32
N GLN A 115 6.29 -8.70 10.01
CA GLN A 115 6.38 -10.14 9.80
C GLN A 115 7.29 -10.46 8.61
N GLN A 116 8.02 -11.58 8.67
CA GLN A 116 9.03 -11.96 7.66
C GLN A 116 8.55 -11.80 6.21
N ARG A 117 7.35 -12.28 5.89
CA ARG A 117 6.76 -12.17 4.54
C ARG A 117 6.65 -10.72 4.07
N ASP A 118 6.19 -9.84 4.95
CA ASP A 118 5.97 -8.44 4.62
C ASP A 118 7.30 -7.68 4.61
N CYS A 119 8.25 -8.03 5.50
CA CYS A 119 9.64 -7.58 5.46
C CYS A 119 10.28 -7.84 4.08
N VAL A 120 10.23 -9.09 3.60
CA VAL A 120 10.86 -9.45 2.31
C VAL A 120 10.21 -8.69 1.16
N LYS A 121 8.88 -8.60 1.15
CA LYS A 121 8.11 -7.92 0.11
C LYS A 121 8.44 -6.43 0.07
N VAL A 122 8.40 -5.76 1.22
CA VAL A 122 8.65 -4.32 1.33
C VAL A 122 10.11 -3.99 1.03
N ALA A 123 11.05 -4.74 1.59
CA ALA A 123 12.47 -4.50 1.39
C ALA A 123 12.87 -4.60 -0.08
N LYS A 124 12.39 -5.63 -0.80
CA LYS A 124 12.64 -5.76 -2.24
C LYS A 124 11.95 -4.67 -3.07
N SER A 125 10.73 -4.27 -2.70
CA SER A 125 9.96 -3.31 -3.49
C SER A 125 10.45 -1.87 -3.33
N LEU A 126 10.90 -1.48 -2.12
CA LEU A 126 11.27 -0.10 -1.82
C LEU A 126 12.77 0.11 -1.67
N GLY A 127 13.54 -0.97 -1.41
CA GLY A 127 14.99 -0.92 -1.30
C GLY A 127 15.66 -0.79 -2.67
N THR A 128 15.39 0.29 -3.39
CA THR A 128 15.98 0.56 -4.71
C THR A 128 17.32 1.28 -4.57
N ALA A 129 18.10 1.34 -5.67
CA ALA A 129 19.36 2.06 -5.72
C ALA A 129 19.22 3.60 -5.58
N ASP A 130 18.00 4.13 -5.66
CA ASP A 130 17.72 5.57 -5.51
C ASP A 130 17.78 6.02 -4.05
N LEU A 131 17.68 5.07 -3.12
CA LEU A 131 17.91 5.32 -1.70
C LEU A 131 19.40 5.44 -1.40
N LEU A 132 19.72 6.14 -0.32
CA LEU A 132 21.08 6.21 0.21
C LEU A 132 21.44 4.86 0.83
N SER A 133 20.52 4.30 1.59
CA SER A 133 20.64 2.96 2.13
C SER A 133 19.28 2.39 2.51
N THR A 134 19.19 1.07 2.49
CA THR A 134 18.09 0.29 3.07
C THR A 134 18.70 -0.63 4.11
N LYS A 135 18.25 -0.53 5.35
CA LYS A 135 18.67 -1.39 6.44
C LYS A 135 17.54 -2.32 6.82
N ILE A 136 17.86 -3.61 6.91
CA ILE A 136 16.97 -4.69 7.32
C ILE A 136 17.56 -5.26 8.60
N ASN A 137 16.91 -5.04 9.73
CA ASN A 137 17.43 -5.40 11.06
C ASN A 137 18.83 -4.81 11.30
N THR A 138 19.87 -5.64 11.23
CA THR A 138 21.28 -5.24 11.38
C THR A 138 22.01 -5.10 10.05
N THR A 139 21.47 -5.61 8.96
CA THR A 139 22.11 -5.65 7.64
C THR A 139 21.79 -4.39 6.85
N THR A 140 22.82 -3.73 6.31
CA THR A 140 22.66 -2.49 5.51
C THR A 140 23.00 -2.75 4.06
N PHE A 141 22.11 -2.32 3.17
CA PHE A 141 22.24 -2.36 1.72
C PHE A 141 22.37 -0.93 1.20
N THR A 142 23.40 -0.65 0.41
CA THR A 142 23.61 0.65 -0.27
C THR A 142 23.25 0.60 -1.75
N THR A 143 22.96 -0.60 -2.24
CA THR A 143 22.46 -0.90 -3.59
C THR A 143 21.04 -1.45 -3.49
N GLU A 144 20.45 -1.79 -4.64
CA GLU A 144 19.17 -2.48 -4.68
C GLU A 144 19.17 -3.75 -3.79
N VAL A 145 18.10 -3.89 -3.01
CA VAL A 145 17.82 -5.07 -2.21
C VAL A 145 17.18 -6.13 -3.10
N THR A 146 17.96 -7.15 -3.45
CA THR A 146 17.44 -8.29 -4.21
C THR A 146 16.51 -9.15 -3.35
N GLY A 147 15.64 -9.94 -3.99
CA GLY A 147 14.79 -10.89 -3.26
C GLY A 147 15.56 -11.89 -2.40
N ALA A 148 16.73 -12.34 -2.88
CA ALA A 148 17.62 -13.21 -2.11
C ALA A 148 18.24 -12.48 -0.91
N GLY A 149 18.71 -11.24 -1.12
CA GLY A 149 19.27 -10.42 -0.04
C GLY A 149 18.24 -10.10 1.04
N ALA A 150 17.01 -9.79 0.65
CA ALA A 150 15.89 -9.59 1.58
C ALA A 150 15.57 -10.87 2.36
N ALA A 151 15.48 -12.02 1.68
CA ALA A 151 15.20 -13.31 2.32
C ALA A 151 16.27 -13.73 3.34
N THR A 152 17.54 -13.37 3.11
CA THR A 152 18.63 -13.63 4.07
C THR A 152 18.60 -12.67 5.26
N ALA A 153 18.21 -11.41 5.06
CA ALA A 153 18.26 -10.40 6.11
C ALA A 153 16.99 -10.33 6.99
N CYS A 154 15.83 -10.73 6.45
CA CYS A 154 14.59 -10.84 7.22
C CYS A 154 14.56 -12.15 8.01
N ILE A 155 14.24 -12.05 9.31
CA ILE A 155 14.16 -13.17 10.25
C ILE A 155 12.72 -13.63 10.46
N ASP A 156 12.55 -14.84 10.99
CA ASP A 156 11.26 -15.31 11.50
C ASP A 156 10.87 -14.48 12.73
N GLY A 157 9.72 -13.82 12.66
CA GLY A 157 9.22 -12.90 13.70
C GLY A 157 9.26 -11.43 13.29
N ASP A 158 9.56 -10.57 14.27
CA ASP A 158 9.51 -9.12 14.12
C ASP A 158 10.78 -8.58 13.44
N ASN A 159 10.58 -7.89 12.32
CA ASN A 159 11.64 -7.25 11.56
C ASN A 159 11.51 -5.72 11.63
N THR A 160 12.63 -5.03 11.48
CA THR A 160 12.68 -3.58 11.31
C THR A 160 13.31 -3.23 9.98
N LEU A 161 12.63 -2.40 9.20
CA LEU A 161 13.13 -1.83 7.96
C LEU A 161 13.39 -0.35 8.15
N THR A 162 14.54 0.12 7.68
CA THR A 162 14.90 1.54 7.71
C THR A 162 15.38 1.96 6.32
N PHE A 163 14.67 2.89 5.71
CA PHE A 163 14.98 3.44 4.40
C PHE A 163 15.53 4.85 4.58
N THR A 164 16.74 5.11 4.10
CA THR A 164 17.34 6.45 4.11
C THR A 164 17.36 6.99 2.70
N THR A 165 16.71 8.13 2.46
CA THR A 165 16.69 8.74 1.12
C THR A 165 17.93 9.57 0.85
N LYS A 166 18.29 9.68 -0.44
CA LYS A 166 19.18 10.73 -0.93
C LYS A 166 18.45 12.08 -0.93
N SER A 167 19.20 13.18 -1.10
CA SER A 167 18.67 14.55 -1.11
C SER A 167 17.61 14.77 -2.18
#